data_AF-A0A124SGU4-F1
#
_entry.id   AF-A0A124SGU4-F1
#
_cell.length_a   1.000
_cell.length_b   1.000
_cell.length_c   1.000
_cell.angle_alpha   90.00
_cell.angle_beta   90.00
_cell.angle_gamma   90.00
#
_symmetry.space_group_name_H-M   'P 1'
#
loop_
_entity.id
_entity.type
_entity.pdbx_description
1 polymer ?
#
loop_
_entity_poly.entity_id
_entity_poly.type
_entity_poly.pdbx_seq_one_letter_code
_entity_poly.pdbx_strand_id
1 'polypeptide(L)'
;MASNGNGNNDEQTADHLSFARCPFMGPDCLVRKCGGGGAVMIEALEQAMKQNTIVFLETGSGKTLIAIMLLRRYAHLFRKPKPFISVFLVPTVVLVKQQAEAVRKHLDLKVEEYCGEIGVDYWNAANWKKQQDENELLVMTPAILLDALRHKFLSLDIIKVLIFDECHNAKKRHPYALIMTLPRILGMTASPVKAKVSNSSSDYWKQIDKLETLMNSKVNIIVATSILEEGLDVQSCNLVIRFDLSSTVCSFIQSRGRARMRDSDFLLLIR
;
A
#
# COMPACT_ATOMS: atom_id res chain seq x y z
N MET A 1 48.72 -38.15 37.86
CA MET A 1 48.44 -37.36 39.09
C MET A 1 47.76 -36.08 38.63
N ALA A 2 46.42 -36.04 38.65
CA ALA A 2 45.57 -35.67 39.79
C ALA A 2 45.18 -34.18 39.74
N SER A 3 43.99 -33.98 39.18
CA SER A 3 42.90 -33.02 39.48
C SER A 3 43.03 -32.03 40.65
N ASN A 4 42.58 -30.79 40.38
CA ASN A 4 41.56 -29.98 41.08
C ASN A 4 41.63 -28.54 40.52
N GLY A 5 40.59 -27.73 40.30
CA GLY A 5 39.18 -27.78 40.65
C GLY A 5 38.69 -26.37 41.03
N ASN A 6 37.62 -25.91 40.38
CA ASN A 6 36.64 -24.89 40.77
C ASN A 6 36.89 -23.37 40.61
N GLY A 7 35.85 -22.70 40.08
CA GLY A 7 35.56 -21.28 40.29
C GLY A 7 34.77 -20.60 39.17
N ASN A 8 33.43 -20.69 39.22
CA ASN A 8 32.50 -19.90 38.42
C ASN A 8 32.75 -18.39 38.52
N ASN A 9 32.45 -17.65 37.45
CA ASN A 9 31.62 -16.43 37.51
C ASN A 9 31.15 -16.08 36.08
N ASP A 10 29.89 -16.39 35.82
CA ASP A 10 29.05 -15.65 34.88
C ASP A 10 28.96 -14.19 35.34
N GLU A 11 29.25 -13.23 34.47
CA GLU A 11 28.42 -12.02 34.29
C GLU A 11 28.90 -11.15 33.13
N GLN A 12 28.03 -11.03 32.13
CA GLN A 12 27.69 -9.82 31.37
C GLN A 12 28.84 -8.99 30.76
N THR A 13 28.84 -8.83 29.43
CA THR A 13 28.42 -7.56 28.81
C THR A 13 28.40 -7.61 27.27
N ALA A 14 27.26 -7.12 26.74
CA ALA A 14 27.05 -6.51 25.41
C ALA A 14 27.04 -7.41 24.16
N ASP A 15 25.94 -8.15 23.98
CA ASP A 15 25.36 -8.39 22.65
C ASP A 15 24.97 -7.04 22.01
N HIS A 16 25.86 -6.50 21.19
CA HIS A 16 25.54 -5.40 20.30
C HIS A 16 24.56 -5.87 19.21
N LEU A 17 23.26 -5.72 19.51
CA LEU A 17 22.15 -5.72 18.55
C LEU A 17 22.45 -4.72 17.42
N SER A 18 22.97 -5.23 16.31
CA SER A 18 23.21 -4.44 15.10
C SER A 18 21.91 -4.32 14.31
N PHE A 19 21.20 -3.20 14.49
CA PHE A 19 20.13 -2.78 13.59
C PHE A 19 20.76 -2.29 12.28
N ALA A 20 20.53 -3.01 11.18
CA ALA A 20 20.90 -2.51 9.85
C ALA A 20 19.75 -1.62 9.34
N ARG A 21 20.00 -0.31 9.19
CA ARG A 21 19.07 0.58 8.47
C ARG A 21 19.14 0.26 6.98
N CYS A 22 18.01 -0.12 6.36
CA CYS A 22 17.90 -0.20 4.92
C CYS A 22 17.84 1.23 4.34
N PRO A 23 18.81 1.68 3.52
CA PRO A 23 18.88 3.06 3.04
C PRO A 23 17.77 3.43 2.03
N PHE A 24 16.87 2.51 1.70
CA PHE A 24 15.82 2.68 0.70
C PHE A 24 14.40 2.74 1.28
N MET A 25 14.21 2.58 2.61
CA MET A 25 12.89 2.57 3.23
C MET A 25 12.82 3.46 4.47
N GLY A 26 11.65 4.07 4.69
CA GLY A 26 11.39 4.97 5.82
C GLY A 26 11.53 4.34 7.20
N PRO A 27 11.34 5.14 8.28
CA PRO A 27 11.68 4.77 9.66
C PRO A 27 10.92 3.56 10.23
N ASP A 28 9.84 3.10 9.59
CA ASP A 28 8.99 2.01 10.09
C ASP A 28 9.44 0.60 9.67
N CYS A 29 10.50 0.47 8.87
CA CYS A 29 10.99 -0.83 8.38
C CYS A 29 12.14 -1.36 9.25
N LEU A 30 11.85 -2.30 10.15
CA LEU A 30 12.85 -2.94 11.01
C LEU A 30 13.47 -4.16 10.31
N VAL A 31 14.80 -4.14 10.13
CA VAL A 31 15.60 -5.31 9.72
C VAL A 31 16.22 -5.89 10.98
N ARG A 32 15.77 -7.08 11.40
CA ARG A 32 16.29 -7.78 12.58
C ARG A 32 16.90 -9.12 12.16
N LYS A 33 18.10 -9.40 12.66
CA LYS A 33 18.76 -10.70 12.48
C LYS A 33 18.14 -11.68 13.48
N CYS A 34 17.44 -12.71 12.99
CA CYS A 34 16.83 -13.73 13.85
C CYS A 34 17.77 -14.93 14.02
N GLY A 35 17.92 -15.48 15.24
CA GLY A 35 18.79 -16.62 15.55
C GLY A 35 18.09 -17.98 15.41
N GLY A 36 18.73 -18.99 14.82
CA GLY A 36 18.09 -20.16 14.17
C GLY A 36 17.07 -21.01 14.98
N GLY A 37 16.05 -21.53 14.27
CA GLY A 37 15.04 -22.49 14.77
C GLY A 37 13.59 -22.11 14.42
N GLY A 38 12.61 -22.98 14.73
CA GLY A 38 11.18 -22.72 14.50
C GLY A 38 10.60 -21.50 15.23
N ALA A 39 11.24 -21.08 16.33
CA ALA A 39 10.93 -19.85 17.05
C ALA A 39 11.11 -18.59 16.17
N VAL A 40 12.07 -18.59 15.25
CA VAL A 40 12.32 -17.47 14.32
C VAL A 40 11.13 -17.19 13.43
N MET A 41 10.48 -18.24 12.93
CA MET A 41 9.34 -18.08 12.04
C MET A 41 8.16 -17.41 12.75
N ILE A 42 7.95 -17.76 14.02
CA ILE A 42 6.90 -17.18 14.86
C ILE A 42 7.23 -15.71 15.17
N GLU A 43 8.45 -15.42 15.58
CA GLU A 43 8.89 -14.03 15.84
C GLU A 43 8.78 -13.15 14.60
N ALA A 44 9.23 -13.65 13.45
CA ALA A 44 9.13 -12.94 12.17
C ALA A 44 7.67 -12.65 11.79
N LEU A 45 6.77 -13.62 12.01
CA LEU A 45 5.33 -13.45 11.79
C LEU A 45 4.74 -12.40 12.74
N GLU A 46 5.06 -12.45 14.03
CA GLU A 46 4.57 -11.48 15.01
C GLU A 46 4.97 -10.04 14.67
N GLN A 47 6.20 -9.84 14.18
CA GLN A 47 6.66 -8.53 13.71
C GLN A 47 5.94 -8.10 12.43
N ALA A 48 5.80 -9.00 11.45
CA ALA A 48 5.09 -8.73 10.20
C ALA A 48 3.61 -8.40 10.42
N MET A 49 3.00 -8.86 11.51
CA MET A 49 1.63 -8.48 11.89
C MET A 49 1.53 -7.07 12.51
N LYS A 50 2.63 -6.51 13.02
CA LYS A 50 2.64 -5.19 13.66
C LYS A 50 3.05 -4.09 12.70
N GLN A 51 3.96 -4.39 11.77
CA GLN A 51 4.55 -3.41 10.88
C GLN A 51 5.22 -4.06 9.65
N ASN A 52 5.60 -3.21 8.69
CA ASN A 52 6.38 -3.62 7.53
C ASN A 52 7.72 -4.25 7.98
N THR A 53 7.96 -5.48 7.55
CA THR A 53 9.07 -6.30 8.06
C THR A 53 9.84 -6.93 6.90
N ILE A 54 11.17 -6.83 6.93
CA ILE A 54 12.06 -7.60 6.06
C ILE A 54 12.60 -8.79 6.86
N VAL A 55 12.29 -9.99 6.39
CA VAL A 55 12.74 -11.23 7.03
C VAL A 55 13.98 -11.75 6.31
N PHE A 56 15.12 -11.78 7.01
CA PHE A 56 16.38 -12.30 6.51
C PHE A 56 16.64 -13.70 7.09
N LEU A 57 16.50 -14.72 6.24
CA LEU A 57 16.75 -16.13 6.58
C LEU A 57 17.56 -16.81 5.48
N GLU A 58 18.24 -17.90 5.81
CA GLU A 58 18.92 -18.74 4.82
C GLU A 58 17.93 -19.41 3.87
N THR A 59 18.43 -19.89 2.73
CA THR A 59 17.61 -20.66 1.78
C THR A 59 17.20 -21.98 2.42
N GLY A 60 15.96 -22.42 2.21
CA GLY A 60 15.44 -23.64 2.83
C GLY A 60 14.94 -23.48 4.27
N SER A 61 15.06 -22.29 4.89
CA SER A 61 14.61 -22.04 6.27
C SER A 61 13.09 -21.81 6.44
N GLY A 62 12.27 -22.09 5.41
CA GLY A 62 10.80 -21.97 5.53
C GLY A 62 10.22 -20.56 5.32
N LYS A 63 10.88 -19.67 4.56
CA LYS A 63 10.36 -18.31 4.25
C LYS A 63 8.94 -18.33 3.67
N THR A 64 8.68 -19.27 2.76
CA THR A 64 7.33 -19.50 2.19
C THR A 64 6.31 -19.83 3.27
N LEU A 65 6.68 -20.58 4.32
CA LEU A 65 5.78 -20.91 5.41
C LEU A 65 5.39 -19.65 6.20
N ILE A 66 6.34 -18.74 6.47
CA ILE A 66 6.04 -17.45 7.13
C ILE A 66 5.05 -16.64 6.29
N ALA A 67 5.27 -16.57 4.96
CA ALA A 67 4.36 -15.90 4.04
C ALA A 67 2.94 -16.51 4.07
N ILE A 68 2.84 -17.84 4.03
CA ILE A 68 1.57 -18.57 4.15
C ILE A 68 0.89 -18.30 5.50
N MET A 69 1.63 -18.27 6.61
CA MET A 69 1.09 -17.97 7.93
C MET A 69 0.57 -16.53 8.02
N LEU A 70 1.28 -15.57 7.44
CA LEU A 70 0.85 -14.18 7.36
C LEU A 70 -0.45 -14.06 6.55
N LEU A 71 -0.50 -14.68 5.37
CA LEU A 71 -1.71 -14.75 4.54
C LEU A 71 -2.88 -15.37 5.32
N ARG A 72 -2.66 -16.49 6.02
CA ARG A 72 -3.68 -17.14 6.85
C ARG A 72 -4.23 -16.20 7.92
N ARG A 73 -3.35 -15.46 8.59
CA ARG A 73 -3.74 -14.53 9.67
C ARG A 73 -4.62 -13.40 9.14
N TYR A 74 -4.29 -12.87 7.97
CA TYR A 74 -5.01 -11.75 7.36
C TYR A 74 -6.11 -12.16 6.37
N ALA A 75 -6.30 -13.45 6.08
CA ALA A 75 -7.28 -13.97 5.13
C ALA A 75 -8.68 -13.37 5.30
N HIS A 76 -9.12 -13.20 6.54
CA HIS A 76 -10.40 -12.61 6.86
C HIS A 76 -10.60 -11.17 6.32
N LEU A 77 -9.53 -10.43 6.00
CA LEU A 77 -9.60 -9.09 5.42
C LEU A 77 -9.88 -9.08 3.92
N PHE A 78 -9.47 -10.11 3.19
CA PHE A 78 -9.55 -10.16 1.73
C PHE A 78 -10.35 -11.35 1.20
N ARG A 79 -10.97 -12.15 2.07
CA ARG A 79 -12.00 -13.12 1.68
C ARG A 79 -13.21 -12.42 1.06
N LYS A 80 -13.73 -13.01 -0.01
CA LYS A 80 -14.94 -12.50 -0.66
C LYS A 80 -16.13 -12.58 0.31
N PRO A 81 -17.06 -11.59 0.26
CA PRO A 81 -17.25 -10.58 -0.80
C PRO A 81 -16.48 -9.26 -0.62
N LYS A 82 -15.45 -9.20 0.24
CA LYS A 82 -14.69 -7.96 0.44
C LYS A 82 -13.97 -7.53 -0.85
N PRO A 83 -13.88 -6.21 -1.12
CA PRO A 83 -13.22 -5.68 -2.33
C PRO A 83 -11.69 -5.79 -2.28
N PHE A 84 -11.16 -6.30 -1.18
CA PHE A 84 -9.73 -6.34 -0.89
C PHE A 84 -9.09 -7.61 -1.41
N ILE A 85 -7.80 -7.52 -1.68
CA ILE A 85 -6.97 -8.62 -2.17
C ILE A 85 -5.65 -8.69 -1.39
N SER A 86 -4.97 -9.80 -1.52
CA SER A 86 -3.56 -9.95 -1.19
C SER A 86 -2.75 -10.17 -2.47
N VAL A 87 -1.49 -9.75 -2.47
CA VAL A 87 -0.57 -9.96 -3.61
C VAL A 87 0.74 -10.59 -3.12
N PHE A 88 1.19 -11.63 -3.83
CA PHE A 88 2.46 -12.29 -3.60
C PHE A 88 3.34 -12.13 -4.84
N LEU A 89 4.39 -11.34 -4.71
CA LEU A 89 5.33 -11.07 -5.80
C LEU A 89 6.52 -12.02 -5.75
N VAL A 90 6.89 -12.55 -6.91
CA VAL A 90 8.02 -13.47 -7.09
C VAL A 90 8.82 -13.12 -8.34
N PRO A 91 10.16 -13.33 -8.37
CA PRO A 91 11.00 -12.77 -9.43
C PRO A 91 10.86 -13.46 -10.80
N THR A 92 10.37 -14.70 -10.87
CA THR A 92 10.30 -15.47 -12.13
C THR A 92 8.94 -16.14 -12.31
N VAL A 93 8.58 -16.41 -13.57
CA VAL A 93 7.33 -17.10 -13.94
C VAL A 93 7.24 -18.51 -13.36
N VAL A 94 8.36 -19.23 -13.27
CA VAL A 94 8.40 -20.56 -12.63
C VAL A 94 8.02 -20.46 -11.15
N LEU A 95 8.53 -19.44 -10.46
CA LEU A 95 8.20 -19.21 -9.06
C LEU A 95 6.75 -18.78 -8.85
N VAL A 96 6.10 -18.15 -9.85
CA VAL A 96 4.66 -17.83 -9.77
C VAL A 96 3.86 -19.11 -9.59
N LYS A 97 4.09 -20.10 -10.45
CA LYS A 97 3.40 -21.39 -10.40
C LYS A 97 3.70 -22.14 -9.10
N GLN A 98 4.98 -22.20 -8.73
CA GLN A 98 5.43 -22.90 -7.52
C GLN A 98 4.84 -22.32 -6.23
N GLN A 99 4.89 -20.99 -6.05
CA GLN A 99 4.37 -20.38 -4.83
C GLN A 99 2.84 -20.41 -4.80
N ALA A 100 2.15 -20.25 -5.94
CA ALA A 100 0.70 -20.39 -6.00
C ALA A 100 0.25 -21.79 -5.58
N GLU A 101 0.89 -22.84 -6.10
CA GLU A 101 0.62 -24.23 -5.71
C GLU A 101 0.90 -24.47 -4.22
N ALA A 102 2.03 -23.95 -3.71
CA ALA A 102 2.38 -24.06 -2.30
C ALA A 102 1.32 -23.40 -1.40
N VAL A 103 0.80 -22.23 -1.78
CA VAL A 103 -0.27 -21.56 -1.03
C VAL A 103 -1.58 -22.34 -1.09
N ARG A 104 -2.00 -22.79 -2.28
CA ARG A 104 -3.26 -23.56 -2.46
C ARG A 104 -3.28 -24.85 -1.64
N LYS A 105 -2.12 -25.49 -1.41
CA LYS A 105 -2.01 -26.68 -0.55
C LYS A 105 -2.29 -26.40 0.93
N HIS A 106 -2.09 -25.18 1.40
CA HIS A 106 -2.16 -24.85 2.82
C HIS A 106 -3.33 -23.93 3.20
N LEU A 107 -3.83 -23.14 2.23
CA LEU A 107 -4.87 -22.14 2.45
C LEU A 107 -6.06 -22.39 1.53
N ASP A 108 -7.25 -22.33 2.13
CA ASP A 108 -8.53 -22.24 1.43
C ASP A 108 -8.79 -20.78 1.03
N LEU A 109 -8.10 -20.38 -0.04
CA LEU A 109 -8.20 -19.08 -0.69
C LEU A 109 -8.34 -19.27 -2.21
N LYS A 110 -9.02 -18.35 -2.88
CA LYS A 110 -8.99 -18.27 -4.35
C LYS A 110 -7.68 -17.62 -4.81
N VAL A 111 -6.74 -18.46 -5.21
CA VAL A 111 -5.38 -18.07 -5.65
C VAL A 111 -5.26 -18.16 -7.16
N GLU A 112 -4.84 -17.07 -7.79
CA GLU A 112 -4.64 -17.01 -9.24
C GLU A 112 -3.22 -16.57 -9.62
N GLU A 113 -2.73 -17.10 -10.73
CA GLU A 113 -1.36 -16.91 -11.23
C GLU A 113 -1.35 -15.90 -12.39
N TYR A 114 -0.49 -14.89 -12.30
CA TYR A 114 -0.33 -13.89 -13.36
C TYR A 114 1.11 -13.86 -13.85
N CYS A 115 1.29 -14.24 -15.11
CA CYS A 115 2.56 -14.22 -15.84
C CYS A 115 2.33 -13.74 -17.28
N GLY A 116 3.41 -13.47 -18.03
CA GLY A 116 3.28 -13.01 -19.42
C GLY A 116 2.55 -14.00 -20.34
N GLU A 117 2.51 -15.29 -19.99
CA GLU A 117 1.89 -16.36 -20.80
C GLU A 117 0.36 -16.22 -20.92
N ILE A 118 -0.31 -15.56 -19.96
CA ILE A 118 -1.77 -15.36 -19.97
C ILE A 118 -2.21 -14.11 -20.73
N GLY A 119 -1.28 -13.41 -21.39
CA GLY A 119 -1.57 -12.19 -22.15
C GLY A 119 -2.06 -11.03 -21.30
N VAL A 120 -1.62 -10.98 -20.03
CA VAL A 120 -2.01 -9.95 -19.05
C VAL A 120 -1.69 -8.52 -19.53
N ASP A 121 -0.69 -8.38 -20.39
CA ASP A 121 -0.27 -7.10 -20.98
C ASP A 121 -1.36 -6.45 -21.85
N TYR A 122 -2.33 -7.23 -22.33
CA TYR A 122 -3.45 -6.75 -23.16
C TYR A 122 -4.74 -6.53 -22.37
N TRP A 123 -4.71 -6.71 -21.04
CA TRP A 123 -5.89 -6.59 -20.21
C TRP A 123 -6.26 -5.13 -19.95
N ASN A 124 -7.57 -4.87 -19.92
CA ASN A 124 -8.12 -3.57 -19.58
C ASN A 124 -8.64 -3.55 -18.13
N ALA A 125 -9.21 -2.41 -17.72
CA ALA A 125 -9.76 -2.23 -16.38
C ALA A 125 -10.86 -3.25 -16.02
N ALA A 126 -11.68 -3.69 -16.97
CA ALA A 126 -12.73 -4.68 -16.73
C ALA A 126 -12.17 -6.09 -16.47
N ASN A 127 -11.12 -6.49 -17.20
CA ASN A 127 -10.42 -7.74 -16.93
C ASN A 127 -9.85 -7.76 -15.51
N TRP A 128 -9.10 -6.73 -15.13
CA TRP A 128 -8.54 -6.62 -13.79
C TRP A 128 -9.61 -6.53 -12.69
N LYS A 129 -10.70 -5.82 -12.96
CA LYS A 129 -11.83 -5.74 -12.03
C LYS A 129 -12.44 -7.12 -11.77
N LYS A 130 -12.65 -7.91 -12.83
CA LYS A 130 -13.11 -9.31 -12.72
C LYS A 130 -12.17 -10.13 -11.83
N GLN A 131 -10.86 -10.04 -12.08
CA GLN A 131 -9.86 -10.76 -11.28
C GLN A 131 -9.85 -10.33 -9.82
N GLN A 132 -9.98 -9.03 -9.55
CA GLN A 132 -10.11 -8.49 -8.20
C GLN A 132 -11.38 -8.99 -7.52
N ASP A 133 -12.49 -9.14 -8.24
CA ASP A 133 -13.77 -9.55 -7.65
C ASP A 133 -13.84 -11.07 -7.43
N GLU A 134 -13.18 -11.86 -8.28
CA GLU A 134 -13.18 -13.33 -8.21
C GLU A 134 -12.12 -13.90 -7.27
N ASN A 135 -10.94 -13.27 -7.21
CA ASN A 135 -9.76 -13.84 -6.55
C ASN A 135 -9.36 -13.09 -5.27
N GLU A 136 -8.78 -13.82 -4.33
CA GLU A 136 -8.43 -13.34 -2.99
C GLU A 136 -6.91 -13.12 -2.87
N LEU A 137 -6.13 -13.97 -3.54
CA LEU A 137 -4.67 -13.86 -3.61
C LEU A 137 -4.21 -13.89 -5.06
N LEU A 138 -3.46 -12.86 -5.45
CA LEU A 138 -2.85 -12.77 -6.77
C LEU A 138 -1.35 -13.06 -6.64
N VAL A 139 -0.85 -14.10 -7.32
CA VAL A 139 0.58 -14.42 -7.35
C VAL A 139 1.13 -13.99 -8.70
N MET A 140 2.13 -13.11 -8.72
CA MET A 140 2.57 -12.49 -9.98
C MET A 140 4.02 -12.02 -9.97
N THR A 141 4.53 -11.64 -11.15
CA THR A 141 5.83 -10.97 -11.23
C THR A 141 5.71 -9.49 -10.86
N PRO A 142 6.80 -8.85 -10.42
CA PRO A 142 6.80 -7.44 -10.02
C PRO A 142 6.48 -6.48 -11.17
N ALA A 143 6.84 -6.85 -12.40
CA ALA A 143 6.53 -6.05 -13.58
C ALA A 143 5.01 -5.95 -13.79
N ILE A 144 4.28 -7.06 -13.66
CA ILE A 144 2.83 -7.11 -13.85
C ILE A 144 2.12 -6.22 -12.82
N LEU A 145 2.49 -6.31 -11.54
CA LEU A 145 1.89 -5.43 -10.53
C LEU A 145 2.22 -3.96 -10.80
N LEU A 146 3.48 -3.65 -11.14
CA LEU A 146 3.89 -2.29 -11.43
C LEU A 146 3.09 -1.68 -12.58
N ASP A 147 2.86 -2.44 -13.65
CA ASP A 147 2.09 -1.98 -14.81
C ASP A 147 0.60 -1.86 -14.47
N ALA A 148 0.04 -2.82 -13.73
CA ALA A 148 -1.34 -2.72 -13.23
C ALA A 148 -1.56 -1.49 -12.33
N LEU A 149 -0.59 -1.14 -11.49
CA LEU A 149 -0.60 0.07 -10.64
C LEU A 149 -0.44 1.35 -11.47
N ARG A 150 0.46 1.37 -12.46
CA ARG A 150 0.67 2.52 -13.35
C ARG A 150 -0.55 2.85 -14.19
N HIS A 151 -1.25 1.82 -14.66
CA HIS A 151 -2.46 1.97 -15.46
C HIS A 151 -3.74 2.11 -14.60
N LYS A 152 -3.62 2.12 -13.27
CA LYS A 152 -4.74 2.18 -12.31
C LYS A 152 -5.77 1.07 -12.44
N PHE A 153 -5.36 -0.07 -12.97
CA PHE A 153 -6.19 -1.26 -12.92
C PHE A 153 -6.26 -1.84 -11.51
N LEU A 154 -5.18 -1.68 -10.75
CA LEU A 154 -5.12 -1.93 -9.32
C LEU A 154 -4.62 -0.69 -8.59
N SER A 155 -4.93 -0.59 -7.30
CA SER A 155 -4.44 0.46 -6.41
C SER A 155 -3.91 -0.17 -5.12
N LEU A 156 -2.94 0.48 -4.46
CA LEU A 156 -2.32 -0.06 -3.24
C LEU A 156 -3.30 -0.09 -2.05
N ASP A 157 -4.33 0.75 -2.04
CA ASP A 157 -5.34 0.84 -0.97
C ASP A 157 -6.21 -0.42 -0.82
N ILE A 158 -6.43 -1.14 -1.92
CA ILE A 158 -7.18 -2.40 -1.94
C ILE A 158 -6.33 -3.62 -1.57
N ILE A 159 -5.00 -3.50 -1.60
CA ILE A 159 -4.07 -4.59 -1.26
C ILE A 159 -3.83 -4.58 0.25
N LYS A 160 -4.29 -5.62 0.97
CA LYS A 160 -4.16 -5.70 2.44
C LYS A 160 -2.87 -6.35 2.90
N VAL A 161 -2.32 -7.24 2.09
CA VAL A 161 -1.02 -7.88 2.32
C VAL A 161 -0.29 -7.90 0.99
N LEU A 162 0.96 -7.40 0.99
CA LEU A 162 1.84 -7.40 -0.18
C LEU A 162 3.17 -8.06 0.22
N ILE A 163 3.43 -9.24 -0.34
CA ILE A 163 4.62 -10.04 -0.04
C ILE A 163 5.60 -9.91 -1.20
N PHE A 164 6.88 -9.68 -0.89
CA PHE A 164 7.97 -9.62 -1.86
C PHE A 164 8.91 -10.80 -1.64
N ASP A 165 8.85 -11.81 -2.50
CA ASP A 165 9.85 -12.88 -2.51
C ASP A 165 11.16 -12.39 -3.12
N GLU A 166 12.28 -12.85 -2.60
CA GLU A 166 13.62 -12.42 -3.04
C GLU A 166 13.75 -10.88 -3.16
N CYS A 167 13.24 -10.18 -2.13
CA CYS A 167 13.18 -8.72 -2.08
C CYS A 167 14.56 -8.02 -2.17
N HIS A 168 15.65 -8.75 -1.99
CA HIS A 168 17.02 -8.27 -2.24
C HIS A 168 17.23 -7.80 -3.70
N ASN A 169 16.34 -8.17 -4.62
CA ASN A 169 16.28 -7.69 -6.00
C ASN A 169 15.74 -6.25 -6.14
N ALA A 170 15.21 -5.65 -5.08
CA ALA A 170 14.71 -4.27 -5.05
C ALA A 170 15.85 -3.23 -5.11
N LYS A 171 16.54 -3.16 -6.25
CA LYS A 171 17.68 -2.27 -6.48
C LYS A 171 17.43 -1.40 -7.71
N LYS A 172 17.90 -0.14 -7.66
CA LYS A 172 17.89 0.80 -8.78
C LYS A 172 16.48 0.96 -9.37
N ARG A 173 16.30 0.64 -10.66
CA ARG A 173 15.03 0.73 -11.40
C ARG A 173 14.30 -0.62 -11.51
N HIS A 174 14.67 -1.61 -10.70
CA HIS A 174 13.96 -2.89 -10.68
C HIS A 174 12.48 -2.66 -10.28
N PRO A 175 11.51 -3.37 -10.86
CA PRO A 175 10.10 -3.12 -10.58
C PRO A 175 9.74 -3.20 -9.09
N TYR A 176 10.39 -4.07 -8.31
CA TYR A 176 10.27 -4.06 -6.85
C TYR A 176 10.55 -2.69 -6.21
N ALA A 177 11.68 -2.06 -6.57
CA ALA A 177 12.05 -0.76 -6.05
C ALA A 177 11.04 0.32 -6.49
N LEU A 178 10.51 0.22 -7.70
CA LEU A 178 9.53 1.17 -8.24
C LEU A 178 8.16 1.03 -7.58
N ILE A 179 7.70 -0.18 -7.25
CA ILE A 179 6.46 -0.41 -6.50
C ILE A 179 6.55 0.24 -5.12
N MET A 180 7.69 0.06 -4.44
CA MET A 180 7.94 0.61 -3.10
C MET A 180 8.10 2.13 -3.10
N THR A 181 8.63 2.69 -4.18
CA THR A 181 8.86 4.13 -4.35
C THR A 181 7.78 4.81 -5.21
N LEU A 182 6.65 4.13 -5.45
CA LEU A 182 5.53 4.73 -6.19
C LEU A 182 5.26 6.12 -5.61
N PRO A 183 5.32 7.15 -6.45
CA PRO A 183 5.69 8.47 -5.97
C PRO A 183 4.57 9.09 -5.14
N ARG A 184 4.95 9.71 -4.01
CA ARG A 184 4.10 10.73 -3.35
C ARG A 184 4.08 11.96 -4.25
N ILE A 185 3.16 11.98 -5.21
CA ILE A 185 3.00 13.07 -6.17
C ILE A 185 2.14 14.17 -5.52
N LEU A 186 2.79 15.30 -5.21
CA LEU A 186 2.11 16.56 -4.92
C LEU A 186 2.02 17.36 -6.22
N GLY A 187 0.87 17.30 -6.89
CA GLY A 187 0.55 18.19 -8.00
C GLY A 187 -0.11 19.45 -7.46
N MET A 188 0.50 20.62 -7.68
CA MET A 188 -0.10 21.91 -7.34
C MET A 188 -0.60 22.57 -8.62
N THR A 189 -1.88 22.95 -8.65
CA THR A 189 -2.45 23.74 -9.74
C THR A 189 -3.47 24.73 -9.19
N ALA A 190 -3.41 25.98 -9.66
CA ALA A 190 -4.44 26.98 -9.38
C ALA A 190 -5.73 26.71 -10.17
N SER A 191 -5.67 25.88 -11.21
CA SER A 191 -6.83 25.45 -11.99
C SER A 191 -6.62 24.03 -12.55
N PRO A 192 -7.30 23.00 -12.01
CA PRO A 192 -7.15 21.62 -12.48
C PRO A 192 -7.74 21.39 -13.89
N VAL A 193 -8.51 22.35 -14.41
CA VAL A 193 -9.13 22.32 -15.74
C VAL A 193 -8.75 23.59 -16.51
N LYS A 194 -8.33 23.47 -17.78
CA LYS A 194 -8.17 24.61 -18.70
C LYS A 194 -9.35 24.62 -19.69
N ALA A 195 -10.45 25.35 -19.42
CA ALA A 195 -11.42 25.65 -20.48
C ALA A 195 -12.38 26.81 -20.16
N LYS A 196 -12.73 27.57 -21.21
CA LYS A 196 -13.93 28.42 -21.28
C LYS A 196 -15.15 27.60 -20.89
N VAL A 197 -15.94 28.15 -19.97
CA VAL A 197 -17.12 27.55 -19.34
C VAL A 197 -18.09 26.98 -20.39
N SER A 198 -18.09 25.65 -20.56
CA SER A 198 -19.24 24.91 -21.10
C SER A 198 -19.98 24.30 -19.91
N ASN A 199 -21.25 24.69 -19.74
CA ASN A 199 -22.08 24.64 -18.54
C ASN A 199 -22.47 23.25 -17.99
N SER A 200 -21.54 22.33 -17.73
CA SER A 200 -21.86 21.02 -17.13
C SER A 200 -20.84 20.61 -16.07
N SER A 201 -21.28 20.48 -14.81
CA SER A 201 -20.47 20.03 -13.67
C SER A 201 -19.88 18.63 -13.89
N SER A 202 -20.55 17.81 -14.70
CA SER A 202 -20.14 16.45 -15.11
C SER A 202 -18.80 16.44 -15.85
N ASP A 203 -18.58 17.37 -16.79
CA ASP A 203 -17.38 17.38 -17.61
C ASP A 203 -16.15 17.93 -16.88
N TYR A 204 -16.37 18.71 -15.82
CA TYR A 204 -15.33 19.18 -14.91
C TYR A 204 -14.76 18.02 -14.08
N TRP A 205 -15.62 17.22 -13.47
CA TRP A 205 -15.20 16.08 -12.65
C TRP A 205 -14.53 14.97 -13.46
N LYS A 206 -14.96 14.72 -14.71
CA LYS A 206 -14.26 13.80 -15.62
C LYS A 206 -12.81 14.21 -15.89
N GLN A 207 -12.53 15.52 -15.97
CA GLN A 207 -11.17 16.01 -16.18
C GLN A 207 -10.32 15.90 -14.92
N ILE A 208 -10.91 16.11 -13.74
CA ILE A 208 -10.24 15.86 -12.46
C ILE A 208 -9.92 14.37 -12.32
N ASP A 209 -10.89 13.48 -12.58
CA ASP A 209 -10.66 12.03 -12.55
C ASP A 209 -9.60 11.59 -13.56
N LYS A 210 -9.54 12.23 -14.74
CA LYS A 210 -8.46 12.01 -15.71
C LYS A 210 -7.10 12.52 -15.21
N LEU A 211 -7.07 13.61 -14.45
CA LEU A 211 -5.83 14.16 -13.88
C LEU A 211 -5.33 13.32 -12.70
N GLU A 212 -6.22 12.99 -11.77
CA GLU A 212 -5.97 12.01 -10.70
C GLU A 212 -5.47 10.71 -11.31
N THR A 213 -6.25 10.22 -12.28
CA THR A 213 -5.92 9.38 -13.44
C THR A 213 -4.44 9.20 -13.74
N LEU A 214 -3.94 10.23 -14.42
CA LEU A 214 -2.61 10.34 -14.97
C LEU A 214 -1.53 10.51 -13.89
N MET A 215 -1.84 11.23 -12.82
CA MET A 215 -0.89 11.57 -11.75
C MET A 215 -0.80 10.50 -10.65
N ASN A 216 -1.57 9.41 -10.77
CA ASN A 216 -1.70 8.38 -9.74
C ASN A 216 -1.88 8.94 -8.31
N SER A 217 -2.69 9.99 -8.19
CA SER A 217 -2.89 10.75 -6.94
C SER A 217 -4.37 11.15 -6.83
N LYS A 218 -4.85 11.43 -5.61
CA LYS A 218 -6.18 11.96 -5.35
C LYS A 218 -6.09 13.42 -4.95
N VAL A 219 -7.01 14.25 -5.45
CA VAL A 219 -7.14 15.65 -5.06
C VAL A 219 -7.83 15.69 -3.69
N ASN A 220 -7.02 15.78 -2.63
CA ASN A 220 -7.52 15.78 -1.25
C ASN A 220 -7.70 17.18 -0.65
N ILE A 221 -7.13 18.22 -1.27
CA ILE A 221 -7.15 19.60 -0.76
C ILE A 221 -7.56 20.54 -1.89
N ILE A 222 -8.64 21.27 -1.69
CA ILE A 222 -9.13 22.31 -2.61
C ILE A 222 -9.01 23.65 -1.88
N VAL A 223 -8.20 24.56 -2.42
CA VAL A 223 -8.11 25.95 -1.95
C VAL A 223 -8.94 26.81 -2.92
N ALA A 224 -10.06 27.33 -2.44
CA ALA A 224 -10.98 28.16 -3.22
C ALA A 224 -11.02 29.58 -2.65
N THR A 225 -11.05 30.59 -3.53
CA THR A 225 -11.37 31.97 -3.16
C THR A 225 -12.87 32.20 -3.18
N SER A 226 -13.36 33.30 -2.62
CA SER A 226 -14.79 33.65 -2.53
C SER A 226 -15.56 33.56 -3.86
N ILE A 227 -14.90 33.78 -4.99
CA ILE A 227 -15.48 33.66 -6.34
C ILE A 227 -15.75 32.20 -6.74
N LEU A 228 -14.94 31.27 -6.24
CA LEU A 228 -15.10 29.83 -6.46
C LEU A 228 -16.04 29.17 -5.44
N GLU A 229 -16.34 29.83 -4.32
CA GLU A 229 -17.25 29.30 -3.28
C GLU A 229 -18.69 29.14 -3.76
N GLU A 230 -19.19 30.05 -4.59
CA GLU A 230 -20.61 30.10 -4.97
C GLU A 230 -20.94 29.23 -6.21
N GLY A 231 -19.93 28.88 -7.02
CA GLY A 231 -20.13 28.19 -8.31
C GLY A 231 -19.69 26.72 -8.35
N LEU A 232 -18.95 26.23 -7.34
CA LEU A 232 -18.39 24.87 -7.35
C LEU A 232 -19.18 23.94 -6.41
N ASP A 233 -19.81 22.93 -7.00
CA ASP A 233 -20.52 21.87 -6.30
C ASP A 233 -19.53 20.82 -5.75
N VAL A 234 -18.87 21.15 -4.64
CA VAL A 234 -17.98 20.24 -3.89
C VAL A 234 -18.84 19.44 -2.92
N GLN A 235 -18.69 18.11 -2.97
CA GLN A 235 -19.25 17.19 -1.99
C GLN A 235 -18.76 17.49 -0.56
N SER A 236 -19.48 16.99 0.45
CA SER A 236 -19.12 17.20 1.86
C SER A 236 -17.68 16.76 2.15
N CYS A 237 -16.93 17.61 2.85
CA CYS A 237 -15.55 17.39 3.26
C CYS A 237 -15.47 17.10 4.77
N ASN A 238 -14.42 16.40 5.19
CA ASN A 238 -14.14 16.13 6.61
C ASN A 238 -13.46 17.32 7.32
N LEU A 239 -12.90 18.26 6.57
CA LEU A 239 -12.22 19.42 7.12
C LEU A 239 -12.39 20.61 6.18
N VAL A 240 -12.92 21.71 6.71
CA VAL A 240 -13.00 22.99 6.01
C VAL A 240 -12.20 24.00 6.82
N ILE A 241 -11.16 24.56 6.21
CA ILE A 241 -10.33 25.61 6.83
C ILE A 241 -10.63 26.91 6.11
N ARG A 242 -11.16 27.89 6.84
CA ARG A 242 -11.42 29.23 6.34
C ARG A 242 -10.35 30.19 6.85
N PHE A 243 -9.56 30.74 5.94
CA PHE A 243 -8.44 31.66 6.26
C PHE A 243 -8.88 33.12 6.47
N ASP A 244 -10.01 33.52 5.88
CA ASP A 244 -10.53 34.88 5.95
C ASP A 244 -11.97 34.91 6.48
N LEU A 245 -12.31 35.97 7.21
CA LEU A 245 -13.69 36.23 7.63
C LEU A 245 -14.63 36.26 6.41
N SER A 246 -15.78 35.61 6.54
CA SER A 246 -16.84 35.63 5.54
C SER A 246 -17.38 37.04 5.34
N SER A 247 -17.36 37.54 4.11
CA SER A 247 -17.93 38.83 3.74
C SER A 247 -19.45 38.85 3.87
N THR A 248 -20.12 37.69 3.79
CA THR A 248 -21.57 37.54 3.94
C THR A 248 -21.95 36.33 4.78
N VAL A 249 -23.11 36.40 5.43
CA VAL A 249 -23.68 35.29 6.20
C VAL A 249 -23.97 34.06 5.30
N CYS A 250 -24.35 34.28 4.04
CA CYS A 250 -24.55 33.19 3.08
C CYS A 250 -23.26 32.41 2.81
N SER A 251 -22.14 33.10 2.56
CA SER A 251 -20.83 32.44 2.36
C SER A 251 -20.40 31.66 3.61
N PHE A 252 -20.70 32.16 4.81
CA PHE A 252 -20.45 31.43 6.05
C PHE A 252 -21.27 30.12 6.13
N ILE A 253 -22.58 30.20 5.88
CA ILE A 253 -23.47 29.03 5.95
C ILE A 253 -23.12 28.01 4.86
N GLN A 254 -22.80 28.45 3.65
CA GLN A 254 -22.41 27.57 2.55
C GLN A 254 -21.07 26.88 2.82
N SER A 255 -20.04 27.62 3.27
CA SER A 255 -18.73 27.05 3.60
C SER A 255 -18.82 26.07 4.77
N ARG A 256 -19.55 26.41 5.85
CA ARG A 256 -19.85 25.46 6.94
C ARG A 256 -20.65 24.26 6.45
N GLY A 257 -21.55 24.48 5.49
CA GLY A 257 -22.28 23.42 4.79
C GLY A 257 -21.39 22.41 4.07
N ARG A 258 -20.12 22.70 3.82
CA ARG A 258 -19.20 21.71 3.24
C ARG A 258 -18.63 20.78 4.31
N ALA A 259 -18.55 21.20 5.58
CA ALA A 259 -18.22 20.33 6.72
C ALA A 259 -19.49 19.77 7.39
N ARG A 260 -20.26 18.94 6.66
CA ARG A 260 -21.52 18.33 7.16
C ARG A 260 -21.43 16.82 7.40
N MET A 261 -20.27 16.21 7.19
CA MET A 261 -20.06 14.78 7.50
C MET A 261 -19.93 14.56 9.01
N ARG A 262 -20.23 13.33 9.47
CA ARG A 262 -19.92 12.95 10.86
C ARG A 262 -18.42 13.05 11.08
N ASP A 263 -18.02 13.63 12.21
CA ASP A 263 -16.63 13.93 12.58
C ASP A 263 -15.92 14.88 11.60
N SER A 264 -16.67 15.84 11.03
CA SER A 264 -16.06 16.91 10.22
C SER A 264 -15.78 18.16 11.05
N ASP A 265 -14.62 18.77 10.77
CA ASP A 265 -14.15 19.97 11.45
C ASP A 265 -14.32 21.19 10.54
N PHE A 266 -14.79 22.29 11.12
CA PHE A 266 -14.79 23.60 10.48
C PHE A 266 -13.89 24.53 11.29
N LEU A 267 -12.72 24.84 10.74
CA LEU A 267 -11.73 25.70 11.38
C LEU A 267 -11.75 27.08 10.74
N LEU A 268 -12.06 28.10 11.54
CA LEU A 268 -11.89 29.50 11.16
C LEU A 268 -10.54 29.98 11.72
N LEU A 269 -9.60 30.25 10.84
CA LEU A 269 -8.33 30.87 11.21
C LEU A 269 -8.54 32.38 11.16
N ILE A 270 -8.66 32.99 12.34
CA ILE A 270 -8.70 34.45 12.48
C ILE A 270 -7.25 34.90 12.65
N ARG A 271 -6.78 35.74 11.74
CA ARG A 271 -5.46 36.40 11.87
C ARG A 271 -5.50 37.51 12.91
#